data_AF-A0A348B447-F1
#
_entry.id   AF-A0A348B447-F1
#
_cell.length_a   1.000
_cell.length_b   1.000
_cell.length_c   1.000
_cell.angle_alpha   90.00
_cell.angle_beta   90.00
_cell.angle_gamma   90.00
#
_symmetry.space_group_name_H-M   'P 1'
#
loop_
_entity.id
_entity.type
_entity.pdbx_description
1 polymer ?
#
loop_
_entity_poly.entity_id
_entity_poly.type
_entity_poly.pdbx_seq_one_letter_code
_entity_poly.pdbx_strand_id
1 'polypeptide(L)'
;MMIDPGPSNSVADLGFLDRLDYVFLTHLHIDHIGLLKEVVERFPNVVVLVPEGEGGKITSPEKVNKEAENMMGELVTVFGKVEPIKTTIREVGDGEEIDLGDRKGKVSYTPGHSNAHISFILDDILFAGDSLGGRINGRSFKIAWSDRRKFMEVVERTKSMRPKLIGISHSGLVGYNHLNEVDESMSGAEVEELSVDGGTRDQILRLYLSSGNRARAVP
;
A
#
# COMPACT_ATOMS: atom_id res chain seq x y z
N MET A 1 10.55 -8.01 -9.99
CA MET A 1 9.24 -7.34 -9.72
C MET A 1 9.41 -6.35 -8.60
N MET A 2 8.70 -5.24 -8.66
CA MET A 2 8.56 -4.24 -7.60
C MET A 2 7.12 -4.30 -7.07
N ILE A 3 6.93 -4.11 -5.76
CA ILE A 3 5.62 -3.98 -5.12
C ILE A 3 5.56 -2.57 -4.52
N ASP A 4 4.58 -1.78 -4.94
CA ASP A 4 4.35 -0.36 -4.58
C ASP A 4 5.58 0.57 -4.79
N PRO A 5 5.57 1.43 -5.82
CA PRO A 5 6.66 2.38 -6.07
C PRO A 5 6.71 3.60 -5.12
N GLY A 6 5.95 3.64 -4.02
CA GLY A 6 6.05 4.70 -3.00
C GLY A 6 5.51 6.07 -3.45
N PRO A 7 5.74 7.16 -2.67
CA PRO A 7 5.21 8.49 -2.96
C PRO A 7 6.02 9.24 -4.03
N SER A 8 5.39 10.18 -4.75
CA SER A 8 6.01 10.92 -5.87
C SER A 8 7.19 11.80 -5.48
N ASN A 9 7.23 12.31 -4.24
CA ASN A 9 8.34 13.11 -3.74
C ASN A 9 9.48 12.26 -3.14
N SER A 10 9.40 10.93 -3.23
CA SER A 10 10.49 10.05 -2.80
C SER A 10 11.72 10.24 -3.66
N VAL A 11 12.90 10.06 -3.07
CA VAL A 11 14.20 10.05 -3.77
C VAL A 11 14.81 8.65 -3.82
N ALA A 12 13.96 7.61 -3.74
CA ALA A 12 14.38 6.23 -3.76
C ALA A 12 15.14 5.91 -5.06
N ASP A 13 16.41 5.54 -4.93
CA ASP A 13 17.25 5.21 -6.08
C ASP A 13 17.01 3.77 -6.54
N LEU A 14 16.60 3.62 -7.80
CA LEU A 14 16.46 2.33 -8.48
C LEU A 14 17.72 1.95 -9.27
N GLY A 15 18.82 2.68 -9.09
CA GLY A 15 20.14 2.57 -9.70
C GLY A 15 20.67 1.15 -9.82
N PHE A 16 20.37 0.33 -8.81
CA PHE A 16 20.81 -1.05 -8.69
C PHE A 16 20.04 -2.05 -9.58
N LEU A 17 18.93 -1.65 -10.19
CA LEU A 17 18.16 -2.50 -11.10
C LEU A 17 18.57 -2.25 -12.56
N ASP A 18 18.99 -3.32 -13.23
CA ASP A 18 19.26 -3.38 -14.67
C ASP A 18 17.98 -3.65 -15.49
N ARG A 19 17.03 -4.37 -14.88
CA ARG A 19 15.76 -4.77 -15.48
C ARG A 19 14.64 -4.77 -14.45
N LEU A 20 13.44 -4.44 -14.90
CA LEU A 20 12.20 -4.57 -14.13
C LEU A 20 11.05 -5.00 -15.05
N ASP A 21 10.52 -6.20 -14.80
CA ASP A 21 9.44 -6.77 -15.63
C ASP A 21 8.04 -6.37 -15.16
N TYR A 22 7.85 -6.29 -13.84
CA TYR A 22 6.55 -6.06 -13.22
C TYR A 22 6.63 -5.03 -12.10
N VAL A 23 5.65 -4.14 -12.06
CA VAL A 23 5.28 -3.34 -10.88
C VAL A 23 3.91 -3.80 -10.43
N PHE A 24 3.79 -4.32 -9.22
CA PHE A 24 2.52 -4.73 -8.63
C PHE A 24 2.02 -3.64 -7.68
N LEU A 25 0.80 -3.18 -7.90
CA LEU A 25 0.16 -2.17 -7.07
C LEU A 25 -0.82 -2.84 -6.11
N THR A 26 -0.59 -2.68 -4.81
CA THR A 26 -1.52 -3.21 -3.79
C THR A 26 -2.86 -2.50 -3.86
N HIS A 27 -2.83 -1.18 -4.07
CA HIS A 27 -3.97 -0.30 -4.31
C HIS A 27 -3.49 1.05 -4.87
N LEU A 28 -4.40 2.00 -5.08
CA LEU A 28 -4.12 3.26 -5.79
C LEU A 28 -4.08 4.52 -4.91
N HIS A 29 -3.68 4.41 -3.63
CA HIS A 29 -3.36 5.62 -2.87
C HIS A 29 -2.02 6.22 -3.31
N ILE A 30 -1.89 7.55 -3.20
CA ILE A 30 -0.81 8.33 -3.80
C ILE A 30 0.58 8.01 -3.22
N ASP A 31 0.61 7.54 -1.98
CA ASP A 31 1.81 7.11 -1.26
C ASP A 31 2.31 5.72 -1.69
N HIS A 32 1.55 5.01 -2.53
CA HIS A 32 1.91 3.70 -3.06
C HIS A 32 2.26 3.72 -4.54
N ILE A 33 1.78 4.71 -5.31
CA ILE A 33 1.85 4.70 -6.78
C ILE A 33 2.60 5.91 -7.36
N GLY A 34 3.19 6.73 -6.51
CA GLY A 34 3.72 8.03 -6.85
C GLY A 34 4.94 8.04 -7.78
N LEU A 35 5.86 7.07 -7.66
CA LEU A 35 7.02 6.98 -8.58
C LEU A 35 6.72 6.22 -9.88
N LEU A 36 5.46 5.89 -10.18
CA LEU A 36 5.10 5.11 -11.38
C LEU A 36 5.67 5.71 -12.67
N LYS A 37 5.62 7.04 -12.84
CA LYS A 37 6.12 7.70 -14.04
C LYS A 37 7.63 7.50 -14.21
N GLU A 38 8.41 7.75 -13.17
CA GLU A 38 9.86 7.57 -13.20
C GLU A 38 10.24 6.10 -13.44
N VAL A 39 9.51 5.16 -12.82
CA VAL A 39 9.71 3.73 -13.03
C VAL A 39 9.45 3.33 -14.47
N VAL A 40 8.34 3.78 -15.06
CA VAL A 40 7.97 3.46 -16.45
C VAL A 40 8.91 4.10 -17.46
N GLU A 41 9.33 5.34 -17.24
CA GLU A 41 10.30 6.03 -18.11
C GLU A 41 11.67 5.36 -18.08
N ARG A 42 12.08 4.86 -16.91
CA ARG A 42 13.35 4.12 -16.75
C ARG A 42 13.29 2.70 -17.31
N PHE A 43 12.16 2.01 -17.14
CA PHE A 43 11.96 0.62 -17.57
C PHE A 43 10.80 0.54 -18.57
N PRO A 44 11.01 0.91 -19.85
CA PRO A 44 9.92 1.09 -20.82
C PRO A 44 9.13 -0.18 -21.18
N ASN A 45 9.65 -1.36 -20.82
CA ASN A 45 8.99 -2.65 -21.03
C ASN A 45 8.28 -3.18 -19.78
N VAL A 46 8.25 -2.41 -18.68
CA VAL A 46 7.63 -2.84 -17.43
C VAL A 46 6.12 -2.94 -17.58
N VAL A 47 5.55 -4.05 -17.11
CA VAL A 47 4.10 -4.23 -17.02
C VAL A 47 3.63 -3.81 -15.63
N VAL A 48 2.67 -2.89 -15.57
CA VAL A 48 2.05 -2.49 -14.30
C VAL A 48 0.85 -3.41 -14.05
N LEU A 49 0.93 -4.21 -12.99
CA LEU A 49 -0.12 -5.07 -12.48
C LEU A 49 -0.98 -4.26 -11.51
N VAL A 50 -2.25 -4.11 -11.86
CA VAL A 50 -3.20 -3.22 -11.16
C VAL A 50 -4.40 -4.05 -10.71
N PRO A 51 -5.07 -3.73 -9.58
CA PRO A 51 -6.32 -4.39 -9.26
C PRO A 51 -7.34 -4.30 -10.39
N GLU A 52 -8.17 -5.34 -10.52
CA GLU A 52 -9.25 -5.41 -11.51
C GLU A 52 -10.17 -4.17 -11.46
N GLY A 53 -10.43 -3.58 -12.64
CA GLY A 53 -11.24 -2.37 -12.80
C GLY A 53 -10.57 -1.04 -12.45
N GLU A 54 -9.31 -1.05 -12.01
CA GLU A 54 -8.61 0.16 -11.55
C GLU A 54 -7.60 0.71 -12.59
N GLY A 55 -7.34 0.00 -13.70
CA GLY A 55 -6.28 0.34 -14.66
C GLY A 55 -6.42 1.72 -15.30
N GLY A 56 -7.64 2.17 -15.58
CA GLY A 56 -7.87 3.50 -16.17
C GLY A 56 -7.51 4.68 -15.26
N LYS A 57 -7.40 4.45 -13.94
CA LYS A 57 -7.14 5.52 -12.96
C LYS A 57 -5.67 5.96 -12.94
N ILE A 58 -4.74 5.09 -13.33
CA ILE A 58 -3.30 5.43 -13.39
C ILE A 58 -2.90 6.08 -14.72
N THR A 59 -3.69 5.91 -15.78
CA THR A 59 -3.51 6.64 -17.04
C THR A 59 -4.10 8.05 -16.99
N SER A 60 -5.05 8.30 -16.09
CA SER A 60 -5.72 9.59 -15.88
C SER A 60 -5.98 9.80 -14.38
N PRO A 61 -4.94 10.21 -13.62
CA PRO A 61 -4.95 10.22 -12.16
C PRO A 61 -5.63 11.46 -11.55
N GLU A 62 -6.39 12.26 -12.32
CA GLU A 62 -7.05 13.46 -11.81
C GLU A 62 -8.02 13.12 -10.67
N LYS A 63 -8.75 12.02 -10.78
CA LYS A 63 -9.66 11.55 -9.72
C LYS A 63 -8.88 11.05 -8.49
N VAL A 64 -7.82 10.28 -8.70
CA VAL A 64 -6.96 9.77 -7.62
C VAL A 64 -6.35 10.93 -6.82
N ASN A 65 -5.77 11.91 -7.51
CA ASN A 65 -5.18 13.08 -6.88
C ASN A 65 -6.23 13.92 -6.13
N LYS A 66 -7.44 14.09 -6.70
CA LYS A 66 -8.53 14.82 -6.04
C LYS A 66 -9.05 14.11 -4.80
N GLU A 67 -9.18 12.79 -4.84
CA GLU A 67 -9.57 11.98 -3.67
C GLU A 67 -8.50 12.09 -2.57
N ALA A 68 -7.22 12.04 -2.92
CA ALA A 68 -6.13 12.25 -1.99
C ALA A 68 -6.14 13.65 -1.37
N GLU A 69 -6.40 14.71 -2.15
CA GLU A 69 -6.55 16.07 -1.62
C GLU A 69 -7.66 16.17 -0.57
N ASN A 70 -8.81 15.55 -0.84
CA ASN A 70 -9.95 15.55 0.08
C ASN A 70 -9.65 14.78 1.38
N MET A 71 -8.95 13.64 1.28
CA MET A 71 -8.69 12.77 2.43
C MET A 71 -7.47 13.22 3.24
N MET A 72 -6.39 13.56 2.56
CA MET A 72 -5.06 13.73 3.15
C MET A 72 -4.66 15.21 3.32
N GLY A 73 -5.30 16.15 2.62
CA GLY A 73 -5.05 17.59 2.75
C GLY A 73 -3.58 17.95 2.51
N GLU A 74 -2.94 18.57 3.51
CA GLU A 74 -1.53 19.02 3.43
C GLU A 74 -0.55 17.89 3.12
N LEU A 75 -0.86 16.64 3.49
CA LEU A 75 -0.01 15.49 3.20
C LEU A 75 0.16 15.23 1.69
N VAL A 76 -0.75 15.71 0.84
CA VAL A 76 -0.55 15.63 -0.63
C VAL A 76 0.67 16.42 -1.06
N THR A 77 1.01 17.52 -0.38
CA THR A 77 2.25 18.27 -0.67
C THR A 77 3.49 17.52 -0.20
N VAL A 78 3.36 16.68 0.84
CA VAL A 78 4.46 15.85 1.36
C VAL A 78 4.70 14.65 0.45
N PHE A 79 3.66 13.90 0.09
CA PHE A 79 3.77 12.71 -0.75
C PHE A 79 3.92 13.04 -2.24
N GLY A 80 3.33 14.14 -2.70
CA GLY A 80 3.29 14.52 -4.10
C GLY A 80 2.10 13.90 -4.84
N LYS A 81 1.78 14.49 -6.00
CA LYS A 81 0.69 14.04 -6.86
C LYS A 81 1.18 13.03 -7.87
N VAL A 82 0.33 12.05 -8.17
CA VAL A 82 0.60 11.01 -9.16
C VAL A 82 0.49 11.61 -10.55
N GLU A 83 1.50 11.34 -11.38
CA GLU A 83 1.50 11.74 -12.78
C GLU A 83 0.94 10.63 -13.69
N PRO A 84 0.29 10.99 -14.82
CA PRO A 84 -0.20 9.99 -15.76
C PRO A 84 0.95 9.22 -16.39
N ILE A 85 0.74 7.92 -16.62
CA ILE A 85 1.72 7.05 -17.26
C ILE A 85 1.20 6.42 -18.55
N LYS A 86 2.15 6.00 -19.40
CA LYS A 86 1.88 5.26 -20.63
C LYS A 86 2.77 4.03 -20.71
N THR A 87 2.22 2.88 -20.32
CA THR A 87 2.88 1.57 -20.41
C THR A 87 1.84 0.46 -20.59
N THR A 88 2.29 -0.79 -20.68
CA THR A 88 1.41 -1.96 -20.60
C THR A 88 0.84 -2.08 -19.20
N ILE A 89 -0.49 -1.96 -19.09
CA ILE A 89 -1.24 -2.16 -17.85
C ILE A 89 -1.97 -3.49 -17.98
N ARG A 90 -1.86 -4.32 -16.93
CA ARG A 90 -2.59 -5.57 -16.79
C ARG A 90 -3.37 -5.56 -15.49
N GLU A 91 -4.68 -5.72 -15.61
CA GLU A 91 -5.55 -5.91 -14.46
C GLU A 91 -5.43 -7.34 -13.94
N VAL A 92 -5.32 -7.51 -12.63
CA VAL A 92 -5.13 -8.80 -11.97
C VAL A 92 -6.13 -8.99 -10.82
N GLY A 93 -6.58 -10.23 -10.66
CA GLY A 93 -7.67 -10.61 -9.74
C GLY A 93 -7.27 -11.63 -8.68
N ASP A 94 -8.19 -11.94 -7.77
CA ASP A 94 -7.97 -12.92 -6.70
C ASP A 94 -7.56 -14.29 -7.25
N GLY A 95 -6.54 -14.89 -6.64
CA GLY A 95 -6.10 -16.24 -6.96
C GLY A 95 -5.22 -16.37 -8.21
N GLU A 96 -5.04 -15.29 -8.98
CA GLU A 96 -4.22 -15.29 -10.18
C GLU A 96 -2.73 -15.55 -9.86
N GLU A 97 -2.08 -16.37 -10.67
CA GLU A 97 -0.63 -16.62 -10.58
C GLU A 97 0.13 -15.68 -11.52
N ILE A 98 1.16 -15.03 -10.98
CA ILE A 98 2.11 -14.21 -11.72
C ILE A 98 3.41 -14.99 -11.83
N ASP A 99 3.79 -15.30 -13.07
CA ASP A 99 5.06 -15.94 -13.39
C ASP A 99 6.21 -14.93 -13.27
N LEU A 100 7.17 -15.23 -12.41
CA LEU A 100 8.38 -14.42 -12.17
C LEU A 100 9.64 -15.13 -12.68
N GLY A 101 9.51 -16.20 -13.47
CA GLY A 101 10.60 -17.02 -13.99
C GLY A 101 10.81 -18.28 -13.15
N ASP A 102 11.77 -18.24 -12.23
CA ASP A 102 12.07 -19.38 -11.33
C ASP A 102 11.08 -19.49 -10.16
N ARG A 103 10.23 -18.48 -10.00
CA ARG A 103 9.21 -18.38 -8.95
C ARG A 103 7.85 -18.04 -9.55
N LYS A 104 6.81 -18.38 -8.81
CA LYS A 104 5.45 -17.89 -9.04
C LYS A 104 4.96 -17.21 -7.79
N GLY A 105 4.37 -16.02 -7.96
CA GLY A 105 3.61 -15.40 -6.90
C GLY A 105 2.12 -15.48 -7.19
N LYS A 106 1.32 -15.26 -6.14
CA LYS A 106 -0.14 -15.35 -6.20
C LYS A 106 -0.78 -14.06 -5.71
N VAL A 107 -1.74 -13.57 -6.45
CA VAL A 107 -2.55 -12.42 -6.07
C VAL A 107 -3.61 -12.87 -5.04
N SER A 108 -3.81 -12.07 -4.00
CA SER A 108 -4.86 -12.29 -2.99
C SER A 108 -5.69 -11.04 -2.78
N TYR A 109 -6.99 -11.12 -3.05
CA TYR A 109 -7.90 -10.01 -2.83
C TYR A 109 -8.07 -9.74 -1.33
N THR A 110 -7.65 -8.56 -0.89
CA THR A 110 -7.51 -8.18 0.53
C THR A 110 -8.22 -6.86 0.81
N PRO A 111 -9.55 -6.80 0.61
CA PRO A 111 -10.30 -5.56 0.73
C PRO A 111 -10.44 -5.10 2.18
N GLY A 112 -10.93 -3.88 2.34
CA GLY A 112 -11.30 -3.31 3.63
C GLY A 112 -10.52 -2.03 3.90
N HIS A 113 -9.23 -2.00 3.58
CA HIS A 113 -8.49 -0.74 3.54
C HIS A 113 -9.02 0.15 2.40
N SER A 114 -9.01 -0.40 1.18
CA SER A 114 -9.76 0.09 0.04
C SER A 114 -10.60 -1.05 -0.57
N ASN A 115 -11.56 -0.71 -1.43
CA ASN A 115 -12.47 -1.69 -2.02
C ASN A 115 -11.79 -2.63 -3.02
N ALA A 116 -10.73 -2.15 -3.69
CA ALA A 116 -9.98 -2.87 -4.71
C ALA A 116 -8.61 -3.37 -4.21
N HIS A 117 -8.33 -3.31 -2.90
CA HIS A 117 -7.02 -3.68 -2.37
C HIS A 117 -6.69 -5.16 -2.63
N ILE A 118 -5.48 -5.43 -3.12
CA ILE A 118 -4.91 -6.75 -3.34
C ILE A 118 -3.54 -6.85 -2.65
N SER A 119 -3.18 -8.08 -2.30
CA SER A 119 -1.91 -8.46 -1.70
C SER A 119 -1.20 -9.46 -2.61
N PHE A 120 0.10 -9.60 -2.44
CA PHE A 120 0.90 -10.54 -3.20
C PHE A 120 1.54 -11.58 -2.29
N ILE A 121 1.43 -12.85 -2.65
CA ILE A 121 2.05 -13.96 -1.93
C ILE A 121 3.20 -14.47 -2.78
N LEU A 122 4.40 -14.49 -2.21
CA LEU A 122 5.59 -15.08 -2.85
C LEU A 122 6.27 -15.99 -1.84
N ASP A 123 6.36 -17.26 -2.16
CA ASP A 123 6.81 -18.32 -1.23
C ASP A 123 6.01 -18.24 0.10
N ASP A 124 6.71 -18.08 1.22
CA ASP A 124 6.11 -17.97 2.56
C ASP A 124 5.91 -16.51 3.02
N ILE A 125 6.01 -15.54 2.11
CA ILE A 125 5.91 -14.10 2.40
C ILE A 125 4.60 -13.54 1.83
N LEU A 126 3.84 -12.84 2.67
CA LEU A 126 2.69 -12.04 2.26
C LEU A 126 3.07 -10.56 2.20
N PHE A 127 3.04 -9.95 1.02
CA PHE A 127 3.09 -8.50 0.85
C PHE A 127 1.67 -7.95 0.92
N ALA A 128 1.33 -7.40 2.07
CA ALA A 128 -0.04 -7.11 2.49
C ALA A 128 -0.51 -5.67 2.19
N GLY A 129 0.36 -4.81 1.67
CA GLY A 129 0.05 -3.39 1.51
C GLY A 129 -0.40 -2.78 2.84
N ASP A 130 -1.57 -2.14 2.81
CA ASP A 130 -2.20 -1.49 3.95
C ASP A 130 -3.31 -2.35 4.59
N SER A 131 -3.57 -3.55 4.04
CA SER A 131 -4.66 -4.44 4.49
C SER A 131 -4.44 -5.04 5.89
N LEU A 132 -3.25 -4.85 6.47
CA LEU A 132 -2.88 -5.30 7.82
C LEU A 132 -2.28 -4.16 8.66
N GLY A 133 -2.64 -2.91 8.37
CA GLY A 133 -2.19 -1.74 9.14
C GLY A 133 -0.71 -1.41 8.95
N GLY A 134 -0.21 -0.51 9.79
CA GLY A 134 1.17 -0.03 9.76
C GLY A 134 1.93 -0.39 11.04
N ARG A 135 3.25 -0.21 11.04
CA ARG A 135 4.06 -0.39 12.25
C ARG A 135 5.17 0.65 12.31
N ILE A 136 5.35 1.26 13.47
CA ILE A 136 6.45 2.20 13.69
C ILE A 136 7.08 1.97 15.06
N ASN A 137 8.42 1.92 15.10
CA ASN A 137 9.21 1.72 16.33
C ASN A 137 8.67 0.60 17.24
N GLY A 138 8.33 -0.54 16.64
CA GLY A 138 7.86 -1.71 17.36
C GLY A 138 6.39 -1.67 17.80
N ARG A 139 5.63 -0.63 17.44
CA ARG A 139 4.19 -0.51 17.74
C ARG A 139 3.36 -0.57 16.46
N SER A 140 2.36 -1.44 16.45
CA SER A 140 1.33 -1.46 15.40
C SER A 140 0.48 -0.20 15.47
N PHE A 141 0.04 0.31 14.33
CA PHE A 141 -0.92 1.40 14.25
C PHE A 141 -1.97 1.14 13.17
N LYS A 142 -3.13 1.71 13.42
CA LYS A 142 -4.27 1.60 12.52
C LYS A 142 -4.12 2.51 11.31
N ILE A 143 -4.34 1.94 10.13
CA ILE A 143 -4.56 2.68 8.89
C ILE A 143 -6.08 2.83 8.65
N ALA A 144 -6.49 3.87 7.92
CA ALA A 144 -7.88 4.07 7.53
C ALA A 144 -8.46 2.86 6.78
N TRP A 145 -9.78 2.69 6.81
CA TRP A 145 -10.48 1.60 6.13
C TRP A 145 -11.75 2.10 5.47
N SER A 146 -12.07 1.55 4.30
CA SER A 146 -13.36 1.70 3.63
C SER A 146 -14.43 0.79 4.23
N ASP A 147 -14.06 -0.42 4.68
CA ASP A 147 -14.97 -1.40 5.28
C ASP A 147 -14.26 -2.19 6.39
N ARG A 148 -14.63 -1.90 7.65
CA ARG A 148 -14.03 -2.55 8.83
C ARG A 148 -14.24 -4.06 8.84
N ARG A 149 -15.42 -4.53 8.44
CA ARG A 149 -15.75 -5.96 8.50
C ARG A 149 -14.85 -6.72 7.53
N LYS A 150 -14.73 -6.24 6.29
CA LYS A 150 -13.83 -6.83 5.28
C LYS A 150 -12.37 -6.79 5.74
N PHE A 151 -11.94 -5.67 6.34
CA PHE A 151 -10.59 -5.55 6.88
C PHE A 151 -10.30 -6.65 7.93
N MET A 152 -11.22 -6.87 8.88
CA MET A 152 -11.07 -7.92 9.89
C MET A 152 -11.11 -9.34 9.29
N GLU A 153 -11.93 -9.56 8.26
CA GLU A 153 -11.93 -10.85 7.54
C GLU A 153 -10.56 -11.14 6.90
N VAL A 154 -9.86 -10.12 6.40
CA VAL A 154 -8.49 -10.25 5.89
C VAL A 154 -7.50 -10.60 7.00
N VAL A 155 -7.60 -9.96 8.18
CA VAL A 155 -6.76 -10.27 9.35
C VAL A 155 -6.94 -11.74 9.75
N GLU A 156 -8.17 -12.21 9.91
CA GLU A 156 -8.45 -13.60 10.32
C GLU A 156 -8.06 -14.63 9.26
N ARG A 157 -8.28 -14.33 7.98
CA ARG A 157 -7.80 -15.19 6.88
C ARG A 157 -6.27 -15.27 6.89
N THR A 158 -5.57 -14.18 7.17
CA THR A 158 -4.11 -14.16 7.24
C THR A 158 -3.59 -14.95 8.44
N LYS A 159 -4.24 -14.83 9.62
CA LYS A 159 -3.95 -15.70 10.78
C LYS A 159 -4.06 -17.18 10.42
N SER A 160 -5.09 -17.54 9.64
CA SER A 160 -5.29 -18.92 9.16
C SER A 160 -4.24 -19.37 8.15
N MET A 161 -3.78 -18.47 7.28
CA MET A 161 -2.74 -18.75 6.27
C MET A 161 -1.36 -18.98 6.88
N ARG A 162 -1.06 -18.36 8.03
CA ARG A 162 0.21 -18.47 8.77
C ARG A 162 1.47 -18.21 7.90
N PRO A 163 1.58 -17.04 7.23
CA PRO A 163 2.81 -16.70 6.51
C PRO A 163 4.00 -16.63 7.47
N LYS A 164 5.20 -16.94 6.97
CA LYS A 164 6.44 -16.81 7.77
C LYS A 164 6.80 -15.34 8.01
N LEU A 165 6.57 -14.50 7.00
CA LEU A 165 6.81 -13.05 7.06
C LEU A 165 5.67 -12.30 6.40
N ILE A 166 5.42 -11.08 6.89
CA ILE A 166 4.42 -10.17 6.35
C ILE A 166 5.14 -8.88 5.97
N GLY A 167 5.08 -8.45 4.72
CA GLY A 167 5.51 -7.13 4.28
C GLY A 167 4.34 -6.16 4.30
N ILE A 168 4.40 -5.15 5.16
CA ILE A 168 3.44 -4.03 5.17
C ILE A 168 4.10 -2.79 4.59
N SER A 169 3.34 -1.96 3.87
CA SER A 169 3.93 -0.82 3.15
C SER A 169 4.47 0.25 4.10
N HIS A 170 3.84 0.45 5.26
CA HIS A 170 4.27 1.43 6.26
C HIS A 170 5.07 0.79 7.41
N SER A 171 6.14 0.06 7.08
CA SER A 171 7.23 -0.35 8.00
C SER A 171 8.31 -1.18 7.29
N GLY A 172 7.87 -2.12 6.44
CA GLY A 172 8.69 -3.21 5.93
C GLY A 172 8.23 -4.59 6.45
N LEU A 173 9.18 -5.50 6.67
CA LEU A 173 8.90 -6.88 7.07
C LEU A 173 8.62 -7.00 8.57
N VAL A 174 7.52 -7.65 8.91
CA VAL A 174 7.08 -7.94 10.28
C VAL A 174 6.80 -9.43 10.46
N GLY A 175 6.89 -9.90 11.71
CA GLY A 175 6.57 -11.27 12.09
C GLY A 175 5.07 -11.49 12.32
N TYR A 176 4.69 -12.76 12.48
CA TYR A 176 3.31 -13.19 12.70
C TYR A 176 2.60 -12.45 13.85
N ASN A 177 3.31 -12.10 14.93
CA ASN A 177 2.73 -11.40 16.08
C ASN A 177 2.08 -10.04 15.72
N HIS A 178 2.48 -9.42 14.60
CA HIS A 178 1.84 -8.21 14.09
C HIS A 178 0.32 -8.37 13.94
N LEU A 179 -0.16 -9.56 13.53
CA LEU A 179 -1.59 -9.83 13.34
C LEU A 179 -2.40 -9.74 14.64
N ASN A 180 -1.79 -10.01 15.79
CA ASN A 180 -2.46 -9.88 17.08
C ASN A 180 -2.56 -8.40 17.49
N GLU A 181 -1.47 -7.65 17.27
CA GLU A 181 -1.42 -6.23 17.62
C GLU A 181 -2.29 -5.36 16.71
N VAL A 182 -2.48 -5.74 15.45
CA VAL A 182 -3.40 -5.05 14.53
C VAL A 182 -4.83 -5.09 15.07
N ASP A 183 -5.28 -6.25 15.55
CA ASP A 183 -6.59 -6.43 16.18
C ASP A 183 -6.72 -5.58 17.46
N GLU A 184 -5.70 -5.59 18.32
CA GLU A 184 -5.64 -4.78 19.54
C GLU A 184 -5.61 -3.27 19.26
N SER A 185 -4.82 -2.81 18.30
CA SER A 185 -4.73 -1.39 17.91
C SER A 185 -6.07 -0.83 17.43
N MET A 186 -6.93 -1.68 16.86
CA MET A 186 -8.28 -1.32 16.47
C MET A 186 -9.25 -1.18 17.65
N SER A 187 -8.88 -1.66 18.84
CA SER A 187 -9.68 -1.57 20.07
C SER A 187 -9.48 -0.26 20.85
N GLY A 188 -8.58 0.64 20.41
CA GLY A 188 -8.50 2.03 20.88
C GLY A 188 -7.22 2.45 21.62
N ALA A 189 -6.15 1.67 21.57
CA ALA A 189 -4.89 2.03 22.22
C ALA A 189 -4.08 3.09 21.41
N GLU A 190 -4.13 4.33 21.90
CA GLU A 190 -3.11 5.39 21.88
C GLU A 190 -2.25 5.60 20.61
N VAL A 191 -2.88 6.17 19.59
CA VAL A 191 -2.22 6.79 18.43
C VAL A 191 -1.33 7.98 18.86
N GLU A 192 -1.62 8.62 19.99
CA GLU A 192 -0.96 9.84 20.47
C GLU A 192 0.48 9.63 20.99
N GLU A 193 0.87 8.40 21.32
CA GLU A 193 2.23 8.08 21.78
C GLU A 193 3.20 7.64 20.68
N LEU A 194 2.75 7.57 19.42
CA LEU A 194 3.61 7.15 18.31
C LEU A 194 4.58 8.26 17.91
N SER A 195 5.85 7.90 17.81
CA SER A 195 6.94 8.78 17.39
C SER A 195 7.88 7.99 16.48
N VAL A 196 8.41 8.66 15.45
CA VAL A 196 9.48 8.13 14.59
C VAL A 196 10.82 8.41 15.27
N ASP A 197 11.09 9.68 15.51
CA ASP A 197 12.28 10.22 16.17
C ASP A 197 12.13 11.73 16.46
N GLY A 198 10.91 12.28 16.37
CA GLY A 198 10.62 13.70 16.60
C GLY A 198 10.54 14.56 15.33
N GLY A 199 10.51 15.87 15.55
CA GLY A 199 10.57 16.89 14.49
C GLY A 199 9.46 16.78 13.44
N THR A 200 9.81 17.05 12.19
CA THR A 200 8.89 17.03 11.05
C THR A 200 8.32 15.63 10.78
N ARG A 201 9.06 14.56 11.08
CA ARG A 201 8.59 13.18 10.89
C ARG A 201 7.40 12.87 11.78
N ASP A 202 7.46 13.24 13.05
CA ASP A 202 6.34 13.09 13.98
C ASP A 202 5.15 13.99 13.60
N GLN A 203 5.41 15.19 13.07
CA GLN A 203 4.34 16.06 12.57
C GLN A 203 3.60 15.42 11.39
N ILE A 204 4.33 14.86 10.42
CA ILE A 204 3.75 14.12 9.29
C ILE A 204 2.98 12.91 9.79
N LEU A 205 3.54 12.14 10.73
CA LEU A 205 2.88 10.97 11.30
C LEU A 205 1.55 11.34 11.98
N ARG A 206 1.52 12.39 12.80
CA ARG A 206 0.29 12.87 13.45
C ARG A 206 -0.74 13.33 12.43
N LEU A 207 -0.32 14.06 11.40
CA LEU A 207 -1.20 14.44 10.29
C LEU A 207 -1.78 13.20 9.61
N TYR A 208 -0.95 12.21 9.29
CA TYR A 208 -1.35 10.95 8.66
C TYR A 208 -2.37 10.18 9.50
N LEU A 209 -2.10 10.01 10.79
CA LEU A 209 -3.00 9.29 11.69
C LEU A 209 -4.34 10.03 11.91
N SER A 210 -4.33 11.37 11.81
CA SER A 210 -5.55 12.18 11.92
C SER A 210 -6.37 12.26 10.62
N SER A 211 -5.75 12.06 9.45
CA SER A 211 -6.44 12.14 8.15
C SER A 211 -7.45 10.99 7.99
N GLY A 212 -7.13 9.81 8.51
CA GLY A 212 -8.04 8.67 8.57
C GLY A 212 -9.33 8.92 9.37
N ASN A 213 -9.34 9.90 10.28
CA ASN A 213 -10.55 10.34 10.99
C ASN A 213 -11.40 11.32 10.17
N ARG A 214 -10.80 12.11 9.26
CA ARG A 214 -11.53 13.04 8.37
C ARG A 214 -12.26 12.31 7.25
N ALA A 215 -11.72 11.20 6.74
CA ALA A 215 -12.39 10.36 5.74
C ALA A 215 -13.75 9.80 6.21
N ARG A 216 -14.04 9.80 7.52
CA ARG A 216 -15.33 9.39 8.10
C ARG A 216 -16.36 10.52 8.22
N ALA A 217 -15.95 11.76 7.99
CA ALA A 217 -16.78 12.95 8.17
C ALA A 217 -17.32 13.52 6.84
N VAL A 218 -16.96 12.93 5.71
CA VAL A 218 -17.55 13.25 4.41
C VAL A 218 -18.83 12.41 4.26
N PRO A 219 -20.01 13.03 4.12
CA PRO A 219 -21.30 12.34 4.06
C PRO A 219 -21.47 11.46 2.82
#